data_AF-A0A358B146-F1
#
_entry.id   AF-A0A358B146-F1
#
_cell.length_a   1.000
_cell.length_b   1.000
_cell.length_c   1.000
_cell.angle_alpha   90.00
_cell.angle_beta   90.00
_cell.angle_gamma   90.00
#
_symmetry.space_group_name_H-M   'P 1'
#
loop_
_entity.id
_entity.type
_entity.pdbx_description
1 polymer ?
#
loop_
_entity_poly.entity_id
_entity_poly.type
_entity_poly.pdbx_seq_one_letter_code
_entity_poly.pdbx_strand_id
1 'polypeptide(L)'
;MLLAIDCGNTNTVFSIWDGAAFRATWRIATDHKRTADEYFVWLSSLMMLTKTEAQITEAIISSTVPRVVFNLRVLCNRYFDCRPIVVGKPECALPVDPRVDQGTTVGPDRLVNTGAGVDR
;
A
#
# COMPACT_ATOMS: atom_id res chain seq x y z
N MET A 1 -11.12 -8.04 -3.12
CA MET A 1 -10.44 -6.93 -3.85
C MET A 1 -9.13 -6.61 -3.14
N LEU A 2 -8.15 -6.09 -3.88
CA LEU A 2 -6.82 -5.72 -3.36
C LEU A 2 -6.81 -4.24 -2.93
N LEU A 3 -6.38 -3.98 -1.69
CA LEU A 3 -6.02 -2.64 -1.22
C LEU A 3 -4.53 -2.38 -1.45
N ALA A 4 -4.21 -1.53 -2.42
CA ALA A 4 -2.84 -1.09 -2.69
C ALA A 4 -2.56 0.23 -1.95
N ILE A 5 -1.53 0.23 -1.11
CA ILE A 5 -1.11 1.39 -0.33
C ILE A 5 0.30 1.79 -0.74
N ASP A 6 0.47 3.00 -1.24
CA ASP A 6 1.77 3.59 -1.56
C ASP A 6 2.04 4.78 -0.65
N CYS A 7 3.07 4.67 0.18
CA CYS A 7 3.43 5.70 1.15
C CYS A 7 4.77 6.33 0.81
N GLY A 8 4.72 7.55 0.28
CA GLY A 8 5.89 8.41 0.11
C GLY A 8 6.11 9.33 1.30
N ASN A 9 7.17 10.14 1.24
CA ASN A 9 7.48 11.13 2.28
C ASN A 9 6.36 12.17 2.49
N THR A 10 5.69 12.59 1.42
CA THR A 10 4.69 13.67 1.47
C THR A 10 3.26 13.14 1.53
N ASN A 11 2.97 12.06 0.80
CA ASN A 11 1.62 11.55 0.65
C ASN A 11 1.55 10.03 0.76
N THR A 12 0.48 9.54 1.36
CA THR A 12 0.04 8.15 1.29
C THR A 12 -1.16 8.06 0.36
N VAL A 13 -1.06 7.18 -0.64
CA VAL A 13 -2.10 6.87 -1.62
C VAL A 13 -2.70 5.51 -1.29
N PHE A 14 -4.03 5.44 -1.28
CA PHE A 14 -4.81 4.22 -1.10
C PHE A 14 -5.61 3.98 -2.37
N SER A 15 -5.48 2.79 -2.96
CA SER A 15 -6.24 2.41 -4.15
C SER A 15 -6.86 1.04 -3.99
N ILE A 16 -8.07 0.87 -4.54
CA ILE A 16 -8.79 -0.41 -4.56
C ILE A 16 -8.72 -0.97 -5.98
N TRP A 17 -8.14 -2.16 -6.11
CA TRP A 17 -8.03 -2.90 -7.37
C TRP A 17 -8.93 -4.14 -7.32
N ASP A 18 -9.73 -4.35 -8.37
CA ASP A 18 -10.67 -5.48 -8.43
C ASP A 18 -10.16 -6.69 -9.22
N GLY A 19 -8.94 -6.62 -9.76
CA GLY A 19 -8.37 -7.63 -10.66
C GLY A 19 -8.24 -7.14 -12.11
N ALA A 20 -9.00 -6.11 -12.51
CA ALA A 20 -9.01 -5.58 -13.88
C ALA A 20 -8.91 -4.06 -13.96
N ALA A 21 -9.41 -3.32 -12.97
CA ALA A 21 -9.39 -1.86 -12.94
C ALA A 21 -9.30 -1.30 -11.52
N PHE A 22 -8.80 -0.08 -11.40
CA PHE A 22 -8.86 0.68 -10.16
C PHE A 22 -10.29 1.20 -9.95
N ARG A 23 -10.91 0.81 -8.84
CA ARG A 23 -12.27 1.23 -8.47
C ARG A 23 -12.29 2.59 -7.78
N ALA A 24 -11.24 2.88 -7.02
CA ALA A 24 -11.08 4.18 -6.38
C ALA A 24 -9.62 4.40 -5.98
N THR A 25 -9.25 5.68 -5.88
CA THR A 25 -7.94 6.14 -5.39
C THR A 25 -8.13 7.38 -4.54
N TRP A 26 -7.55 7.37 -3.35
CA TRP A 26 -7.54 8.51 -2.43
C TRP A 26 -6.13 8.82 -1.97
N ARG A 27 -5.92 10.06 -1.52
CA ARG A 27 -4.63 10.56 -1.07
C ARG A 27 -4.80 11.31 0.25
N ILE A 28 -3.87 11.09 1.17
CA ILE A 28 -3.73 11.83 2.42
C ILE A 28 -2.25 12.18 2.64
N ALA A 29 -1.99 13.28 3.36
CA ALA A 29 -0.62 13.61 3.76
C ALA A 29 -0.02 12.49 4.61
N THR A 30 1.25 12.15 4.38
CA THR A 30 1.96 11.14 5.17
C THR A 30 2.17 11.66 6.58
N ASP A 31 1.71 10.88 7.56
CA ASP A 31 1.94 11.17 8.97
C ASP A 31 2.28 9.87 9.72
N HIS A 32 3.45 9.86 10.34
CA HIS A 32 3.95 8.72 11.12
C HIS A 32 3.29 8.61 12.49
N LYS A 33 2.61 9.66 12.96
CA LYS A 33 1.83 9.63 14.19
C LYS A 33 0.43 9.05 13.97
N ARG A 34 -0.05 9.03 12.72
CA ARG A 34 -1.39 8.54 12.39
C ARG A 34 -1.54 7.05 12.72
N THR A 35 -2.55 6.76 13.52
CA THR A 35 -2.94 5.43 13.97
C THR A 35 -3.76 4.70 12.91
N ALA A 36 -3.87 3.37 13.07
CA ALA A 36 -4.73 2.55 12.22
C ALA A 36 -6.21 3.01 12.26
N ASP A 37 -6.68 3.41 13.44
CA ASP A 37 -8.07 3.82 13.65
C ASP A 37 -8.36 5.15 12.92
N GLU A 38 -7.42 6.11 12.96
CA GLU A 38 -7.51 7.35 12.19
C GLU A 38 -7.51 7.09 10.66
N TYR A 39 -6.65 6.18 10.18
CA TYR A 39 -6.68 5.79 8.77
C TYR A 39 -8.02 5.16 8.39
N PHE A 40 -8.58 4.29 9.23
CA PHE A 40 -9.83 3.63 8.94
C PHE A 40 -11.01 4.60 8.91
N VAL A 41 -11.14 5.49 9.90
CA VAL A 41 -12.20 6.51 9.93
C VAL A 41 -12.12 7.40 8.69
N TRP A 42 -10.92 7.85 8.31
CA TRP A 42 -10.72 8.65 7.11
C TRP A 42 -11.09 7.88 5.83
N LEU A 43 -10.57 6.66 5.66
CA LEU A 43 -10.78 5.86 4.45
C LEU A 43 -12.25 5.42 4.30
N SER A 44 -12.87 4.94 5.37
CA SER A 44 -14.28 4.53 5.38
C SER A 44 -15.21 5.70 5.09
N SER A 45 -14.91 6.91 5.59
CA SER A 45 -15.67 8.12 5.27
C SER A 45 -15.62 8.42 3.77
N LEU A 46 -14.44 8.31 3.15
CA LEU A 46 -14.30 8.52 1.71
C LEU A 46 -15.00 7.46 0.88
N MET A 47 -14.90 6.19 1.28
CA MET A 47 -15.63 5.09 0.63
C MET A 47 -17.14 5.31 0.68
N MET A 48 -17.67 5.71 1.84
CA MET A 48 -19.09 6.01 2.02
C MET A 48 -19.54 7.20 1.17
N LEU A 49 -18.79 8.31 1.18
CA LEU A 49 -19.12 9.52 0.41
C LEU A 49 -19.11 9.28 -1.11
N THR A 50 -18.17 8.47 -1.58
CA THR A 50 -18.05 8.10 -3.00
C THR A 50 -18.93 6.93 -3.40
N LYS A 51 -19.66 6.33 -2.45
CA LYS A 51 -20.45 5.10 -2.65
C LYS A 51 -19.60 3.96 -3.22
N THR A 52 -18.34 3.89 -2.81
CA THR A 52 -17.41 2.82 -3.21
C THR A 52 -17.66 1.61 -2.31
N GLU A 53 -18.41 0.65 -2.81
CA GLU A 53 -18.58 -0.65 -2.17
C GLU A 53 -17.41 -1.56 -2.58
N ALA A 54 -16.61 -1.99 -1.60
CA ALA A 54 -15.47 -2.85 -1.83
C ALA A 54 -15.25 -3.81 -0.66
N GLN A 55 -15.24 -5.11 -0.96
CA GLN A 55 -14.80 -6.13 -0.04
C GLN A 55 -13.28 -6.33 -0.21
N ILE A 56 -12.52 -5.74 0.71
CA ILE A 56 -11.07 -5.89 0.75
C ILE A 56 -10.75 -7.27 1.34
N THR A 57 -9.97 -8.07 0.61
CA THR A 57 -9.56 -9.42 1.01
C THR A 57 -8.05 -9.56 1.08
N GLU A 58 -7.34 -8.66 0.39
CA GLU A 58 -5.90 -8.67 0.25
C GLU A 58 -5.38 -7.24 0.33
N ALA A 59 -4.13 -7.08 0.77
CA ALA A 59 -3.49 -5.77 0.85
C ALA A 59 -2.00 -5.85 0.52
N ILE A 60 -1.49 -4.79 -0.08
CA ILE A 60 -0.05 -4.61 -0.35
C ILE A 60 0.38 -3.20 0.03
N ILE A 61 1.56 -3.08 0.64
CA ILE A 61 2.11 -1.81 1.12
C ILE A 61 3.49 -1.59 0.48
N SER A 62 3.61 -0.51 -0.30
CA SER A 62 4.88 0.13 -0.64
C SER A 62 5.09 1.32 0.28
N SER A 63 6.27 1.46 0.89
CA SER A 63 6.56 2.63 1.71
C SER A 63 8.05 2.99 1.72
N THR A 64 8.36 4.24 1.41
CA THR A 64 9.69 4.83 1.64
C THR A 64 9.84 5.41 3.06
N VAL A 65 8.79 5.33 3.88
CA VAL A 65 8.75 5.84 5.26
C VAL A 65 8.50 4.69 6.23
N PRO A 66 9.53 4.00 6.75
CA PRO A 66 9.36 2.77 7.54
C PRO A 66 8.47 2.92 8.78
N ARG A 67 8.46 4.11 9.40
CA ARG A 67 7.71 4.38 10.64
C ARG A 67 6.19 4.27 10.45
N VAL A 68 5.66 4.45 9.23
CA VAL A 68 4.22 4.36 8.96
C VAL A 68 3.75 2.90 8.80
N VAL A 69 4.66 1.98 8.47
CA VAL A 69 4.31 0.62 8.04
C VAL A 69 3.60 -0.14 9.14
N PHE A 70 3.99 0.07 10.41
CA PHE A 70 3.34 -0.58 11.54
C PHE A 70 1.83 -0.28 11.59
N ASN A 71 1.45 0.99 11.57
CA ASN A 71 0.03 1.38 11.65
C ASN A 71 -0.74 1.00 10.38
N LEU A 72 -0.11 1.02 9.20
CA LEU A 72 -0.74 0.52 7.97
C LEU A 72 -0.99 -1.00 8.02
N ARG A 73 -0.09 -1.77 8.63
CA ARG A 73 -0.30 -3.21 8.85
C ARG A 73 -1.42 -3.47 9.86
N VAL A 74 -1.49 -2.69 10.94
CA VAL A 74 -2.59 -2.77 11.91
C VAL A 74 -3.92 -2.41 11.27
N LEU A 75 -3.97 -1.39 10.40
CA LEU A 75 -5.16 -1.05 9.61
C LEU A 75 -5.67 -2.26 8.82
N CYS A 76 -4.78 -2.88 8.04
CA CYS A 76 -5.12 -4.04 7.20
C CYS A 76 -5.64 -5.21 8.04
N ASN A 77 -4.96 -5.53 9.13
CA ASN A 77 -5.32 -6.66 9.98
C ASN A 77 -6.60 -6.42 10.80
N ARG A 78 -6.73 -5.26 11.45
CA ARG A 78 -7.85 -4.97 12.36
C ARG A 78 -9.16 -4.73 11.62
N TYR A 79 -9.12 -4.04 10.49
CA TYR A 79 -10.33 -3.53 9.83
C TYR A 79 -10.71 -4.26 8.54
N PHE A 80 -9.76 -4.96 7.92
CA PHE A 80 -10.00 -5.73 6.69
C PHE A 80 -9.68 -7.22 6.86
N ASP A 81 -9.32 -7.66 8.07
CA ASP A 81 -8.97 -9.04 8.40
C ASP A 81 -7.98 -9.69 7.43
N CYS A 82 -7.04 -8.90 6.92
CA CYS A 82 -6.03 -9.38 5.97
C CYS A 82 -4.61 -9.02 6.42
N ARG A 83 -3.66 -9.91 6.13
CA ARG A 83 -2.24 -9.67 6.36
C ARG A 83 -1.65 -9.04 5.09
N PRO A 84 -1.16 -7.79 5.13
CA PRO A 84 -0.61 -7.18 3.94
C PRO A 84 0.78 -7.73 3.61
N ILE A 85 1.08 -7.82 2.31
CA ILE A 85 2.45 -7.97 1.81
C ILE A 85 3.13 -6.60 1.84
N VAL A 86 4.39 -6.54 2.29
CA VAL A 86 5.16 -5.30 2.31
C VAL A 86 6.29 -5.39 1.29
N VAL A 87 6.30 -4.46 0.34
CA VAL A 87 7.29 -4.43 -0.74
C VAL A 87 8.70 -4.26 -0.17
N GLY A 88 9.64 -5.08 -0.66
CA GLY A 88 11.03 -5.12 -0.19
C GLY A 88 11.26 -5.99 1.05
N LYS A 89 10.23 -6.65 1.58
CA LYS A 89 10.39 -7.73 2.56
C LYS A 89 10.58 -9.09 1.87
N PRO A 90 11.23 -10.08 2.51
CA PRO A 90 11.47 -11.40 1.91
C PRO A 90 10.20 -12.11 1.43
N GLU A 91 9.06 -11.87 2.07
CA GLU A 91 7.76 -12.41 1.65
C GLU A 91 7.19 -11.80 0.36
N CYS A 92 7.76 -10.70 -0.14
CA CYS A 92 7.33 -10.04 -1.37
C CYS A 92 8.22 -10.49 -2.54
N ALA A 93 7.78 -11.50 -3.27
CA ALA A 93 8.43 -11.88 -4.52
C ALA A 93 8.32 -10.73 -5.54
N LEU A 94 9.46 -10.34 -6.11
CA LEU A 94 9.52 -9.36 -7.19
C LEU A 94 9.53 -10.08 -8.54
N PRO A 95 8.92 -9.52 -9.59
CA PRO A 95 8.94 -10.13 -10.92
C PRO A 95 10.34 -10.17 -11.54
N VAL A 96 11.21 -9.25 -11.12
CA VAL A 96 12.63 -9.18 -11.52
C VAL A 96 13.49 -8.78 -10.33
N ASP A 97 14.66 -9.39 -10.22
CA ASP A 97 15.61 -9.05 -9.18
C ASP A 97 16.24 -7.67 -9.44
N PRO A 98 16.37 -6.82 -8.41
CA PRO A 98 17.04 -5.53 -8.56
C PRO A 98 18.52 -5.71 -8.95
N ARG A 99 18.89 -5.18 -10.11
CA ARG A 99 20.29 -5.17 -10.58
C ARG A 99 21.02 -3.94 -10.04
N VAL A 100 21.45 -4.01 -8.79
CA VAL A 100 22.20 -2.95 -8.09
C VAL A 100 23.49 -3.50 -7.49
N ASP A 101 24.44 -2.60 -7.18
CA ASP A 101 25.68 -2.97 -6.52
C ASP A 101 25.41 -3.61 -5.16
N GLN A 102 26.27 -4.56 -4.77
CA GLN A 102 26.15 -5.29 -3.52
C GLN A 102 26.08 -4.33 -2.32
N GLY A 103 25.10 -4.54 -1.44
CA GLY A 103 24.85 -3.69 -0.26
C GLY A 103 23.96 -2.48 -0.52
N THR A 104 23.56 -2.24 -1.78
CA THR A 104 22.60 -1.17 -2.11
C THR A 104 21.19 -1.57 -1.70
N THR A 105 20.58 -0.80 -0.80
CA THR A 105 19.16 -0.94 -0.47
C THR A 105 18.32 -0.11 -1.44
N VAL A 106 17.48 -0.78 -2.21
CA VAL A 106 16.56 -0.11 -3.15
C VAL A 106 15.26 0.26 -2.42
N GLY A 107 14.81 1.50 -2.62
CA GLY A 107 13.53 1.97 -2.08
C GLY A 107 12.36 1.15 -2.61
N PRO A 108 11.35 0.82 -1.78
CA PRO A 108 10.19 0.05 -2.22
C PRO A 108 9.47 0.67 -3.42
N ASP A 109 9.39 1.99 -3.50
CA ASP A 109 8.85 2.75 -4.62
C ASP A 109 9.52 2.41 -5.97
N ARG A 110 10.85 2.31 -5.98
CA ARG A 110 11.61 1.92 -7.17
C ARG A 110 11.38 0.46 -7.53
N LEU A 111 11.19 -0.42 -6.54
CA LEU A 111 10.88 -1.82 -6.77
C LEU A 111 9.52 -1.99 -7.45
N VAL A 112 8.47 -1.34 -6.94
CA VAL A 112 7.13 -1.40 -7.57
C VAL A 112 7.13 -0.75 -8.95
N ASN A 113 7.82 0.39 -9.14
CA ASN A 113 7.92 1.04 -10.46
C ASN A 113 8.62 0.14 -11.49
N THR A 114 9.67 -0.56 -11.07
CA THR A 114 10.38 -1.51 -11.95
C THR A 114 9.48 -2.70 -12.27
N GLY A 115 8.81 -3.28 -11.28
CA GLY A 115 7.89 -4.40 -11.49
C GLY A 115 6.74 -4.05 -12.44
N ALA A 116 6.13 -2.88 -12.27
CA ALA A 116 5.07 -2.39 -13.15
C ALA A 116 5.54 -2.12 -14.60
N GLY A 117 6.84 -1.90 -14.81
CA GLY A 117 7.41 -1.72 -16.14
C GLY A 117 7.67 -3.03 -16.90
N VAL A 118 7.73 -4.17 -16.20
CA VAL A 118 7.97 -5.49 -16.80
C VAL A 118 6.68 -6.11 -17.35
N ASP A 119 5.56 -5.92 -16.65
CA ASP A 119 4.27 -6.55 -16.95
C ASP A 119 3.40 -5.69 -17.87
N ARG A 120 3.90 -5.40 -19.08
CA ARG A 120 3.16 -4.66 -20.13
C ARG A 120 2.65 -5.57 -21.24
#